data_AF-A0A9N8KKW3-F1
#
_entry.id   AF-A0A9N8KKW3-F1
#
_cell.length_a   1.000
_cell.length_b   1.000
_cell.length_c   1.000
_cell.angle_alpha   90.00
_cell.angle_beta   90.00
_cell.angle_gamma   90.00
#
_symmetry.space_group_name_H-M   'P 1'
#
loop_
_entity.id
_entity.type
_entity.pdbx_description
1 polymer ?
#
loop_
_entity_poly.entity_id
_entity_poly.type
_entity_poly.pdbx_seq_one_letter_code
_entity_poly.pdbx_strand_id
1 'polypeptide(L)' 'MSSSQSVQCFGKKKTATAVAHCKQGQGLIKVNGQPISLVQPEILRFKVYEPVLILGLDKFGMRLPILPERQKEQRM' A
#
# COMPACT_ATOMS: atom_id res chain seq x y z
N MET A 1 -26.85 8.79 -7.34
CA MET A 1 -25.53 9.09 -6.74
C MET A 1 -24.89 7.77 -6.38
N SER A 2 -23.84 7.33 -7.09
CA SER A 2 -23.16 6.08 -6.73
C SER A 2 -22.46 6.29 -5.38
N SER A 3 -22.89 5.55 -4.36
CA SER A 3 -22.28 5.55 -3.02
C SER A 3 -20.90 4.91 -3.11
N SER A 4 -19.91 5.70 -3.51
CA SER A 4 -18.53 5.23 -3.60
C SER A 4 -18.00 4.98 -2.19
N GLN A 5 -17.67 3.73 -1.90
CA GLN A 5 -17.11 3.32 -0.61
C GLN A 5 -15.81 4.09 -0.36
N SER A 6 -15.84 4.99 0.61
CA SER A 6 -14.71 5.83 0.96
C SER A 6 -14.65 6.05 2.47
N VAL A 7 -13.43 6.06 2.99
CA VAL A 7 -13.12 6.27 4.41
C VAL A 7 -12.05 7.36 4.48
N GLN A 8 -12.23 8.31 5.39
CA GLN A 8 -11.24 9.33 5.69
C GLN A 8 -10.67 9.07 7.09
N CYS A 9 -9.34 8.96 7.17
CA CYS A 9 -8.62 8.77 8.42
C CYS A 9 -7.64 9.92 8.64
N PHE A 10 -7.29 10.18 9.89
CA PHE A 10 -6.24 11.12 10.25
C PHE A 10 -5.19 10.46 11.15
N GLY A 11 -3.94 10.85 10.98
CA GLY A 11 -2.82 10.49 11.87
C GLY A 11 -2.20 11.77 12.41
N LYS A 12 -1.86 11.78 13.71
CA LYS A 12 -1.19 12.92 14.36
C LYS A 12 0.06 12.46 15.09
N LYS A 13 1.16 13.19 14.93
CA LYS A 13 2.40 13.01 15.70
C LYS A 13 3.04 14.36 15.99
N LYS A 14 3.11 14.74 17.26
CA LYS A 14 3.53 16.09 17.69
C LYS A 14 2.69 17.15 16.96
N THR A 15 3.31 17.98 16.13
CA THR A 15 2.67 19.02 15.31
C THR A 15 2.28 18.54 13.91
N ALA A 16 2.73 17.35 13.49
CA ALA A 16 2.46 16.82 12.16
C ALA A 16 1.08 16.16 12.11
N THR A 17 0.26 16.57 11.15
CA THR A 17 -1.06 16.02 10.86
C THR A 17 -1.08 15.45 9.44
N ALA A 18 -1.52 14.21 9.28
CA ALA A 18 -1.66 13.55 8.00
C ALA A 18 -3.12 13.12 7.82
N VAL A 19 -3.70 13.38 6.65
CA VAL A 19 -5.06 12.97 6.30
C VAL A 19 -4.97 11.98 5.14
N ALA A 20 -5.57 10.81 5.32
CA ALA A 20 -5.62 9.76 4.32
C ALA A 20 -7.06 9.57 3.83
N HIS A 21 -7.25 9.65 2.52
CA HIS A 21 -8.52 9.33 1.88
C HIS A 21 -8.41 7.97 1.21
N CYS A 22 -9.05 6.98 1.80
CA CYS A 22 -9.11 5.63 1.27
C CYS A 22 -10.38 5.49 0.42
N LYS A 23 -10.20 5.14 -0.87
CA LYS A 23 -11.29 4.86 -1.80
C LYS A 23 -11.04 3.49 -2.41
N GLN A 24 -12.10 2.81 -2.84
CA GLN A 24 -11.95 1.57 -3.60
C GLN A 24 -11.16 1.83 -4.90
N GLY A 25 -10.11 1.05 -5.16
CA GLY A 25 -9.22 1.24 -6.30
C GLY A 25 -8.15 0.17 -6.42
N GLN A 26 -7.16 0.42 -7.28
CA GLN A 26 -6.08 -0.53 -7.63
C GLN A 26 -4.91 -0.54 -6.63
N GLY A 27 -5.10 0.04 -5.43
CA GLY A 27 -4.11 0.07 -4.35
C GLY A 27 -2.87 0.94 -4.56
N LEU A 28 -3.02 1.98 -5.36
CA LEU A 28 -1.98 2.99 -5.52
C LEU A 28 -1.90 3.89 -4.27
N ILE A 29 -0.78 3.85 -3.55
CA ILE A 29 -0.54 4.67 -2.36
C ILE A 29 0.27 5.91 -2.74
N LYS A 30 -0.31 7.09 -2.47
CA LYS A 30 0.31 8.39 -2.73
C LYS A 30 0.37 9.23 -1.46
N VAL A 31 1.47 9.95 -1.29
CA VAL A 31 1.69 10.95 -0.25
C VAL A 31 1.93 12.28 -0.96
N ASN A 32 1.08 13.29 -0.70
CA ASN A 32 1.15 14.61 -1.34
C ASN A 32 1.22 14.56 -2.89
N GLY A 33 0.51 13.61 -3.50
CA GLY A 33 0.49 13.42 -4.96
C GLY A 33 1.66 12.59 -5.53
N GLN A 34 2.70 12.34 -4.74
CA GLN A 34 3.84 11.51 -5.13
C GLN A 34 3.68 10.05 -4.65
N PRO A 35 4.19 9.05 -5.37
CA PRO A 35 4.16 7.67 -4.91
C PRO A 35 4.98 7.47 -3.64
N ILE A 36 4.57 6.52 -2.80
CA ILE A 36 5.23 6.20 -1.53
C ILE A 36 6.75 5.90 -1.66
N SER A 37 7.18 5.38 -2.81
CA SER A 37 8.60 5.11 -3.11
C SER A 37 9.48 6.34 -3.15
N LEU A 38 8.91 7.51 -3.46
CA LEU A 38 9.65 8.76 -3.61
C LEU A 38 9.61 9.64 -2.36
N VAL A 39 8.99 9.18 -1.26
CA VAL A 39 8.91 9.93 -0.01
C VAL A 39 10.31 10.22 0.52
N GLN A 40 10.58 11.48 0.87
CA GLN A 40 11.81 11.88 1.52
C GLN A 40 11.59 12.09 3.03
N PRO A 41 12.58 11.82 3.90
CA PRO A 41 13.94 11.34 3.61
C PRO A 41 14.01 9.82 3.39
N GLU A 42 14.99 9.36 2.62
CA GLU A 42 15.12 7.96 2.19
C GLU A 42 15.22 6.96 3.36
N ILE A 43 15.96 7.31 4.41
CA ILE A 43 16.13 6.45 5.59
C ILE A 43 14.82 6.21 6.37
N LEU A 44 13.86 7.14 6.31
CA LEU A 44 12.58 7.01 6.99
C LEU A 44 11.50 6.34 6.12
N ARG A 45 11.78 6.04 4.85
CA ARG A 45 10.83 5.36 3.96
C ARG A 45 10.32 4.05 4.56
N PHE A 46 11.21 3.27 5.18
CA PHE A 46 10.85 2.01 5.81
C PHE A 46 9.78 2.14 6.88
N LYS A 47 9.73 3.26 7.63
CA LYS A 47 8.66 3.49 8.61
C LYS A 47 7.30 3.72 7.96
N VAL A 48 7.26 4.26 6.75
CA VAL A 48 6.01 4.44 6.01
C VAL A 48 5.55 3.11 5.40
N TYR A 49 6.49 2.23 5.05
CA TYR A 49 6.21 0.90 4.50
C TYR A 49 5.80 -0.15 5.53
N GLU A 50 6.21 0.01 6.79
CA GLU A 50 5.89 -0.90 7.90
C GLU A 50 4.42 -1.41 7.90
N PRO A 51 3.38 -0.56 7.87
CA PRO A 51 1.99 -1.04 7.86
C PRO A 51 1.62 -1.84 6.60
N VAL A 52 2.22 -1.50 5.45
CA VAL A 52 1.97 -2.22 4.18
C VAL A 52 2.62 -3.60 4.23
N LEU A 53 3.84 -3.68 4.78
CA LEU A 53 4.56 -4.93 4.93
C LEU A 53 3.92 -5.87 5.95
N ILE A 54 3.42 -5.34 7.07
CA ILE A 54 2.71 -6.12 8.10
C ILE A 54 1.41 -6.73 7.56
N LEU A 55 0.64 -5.95 6.78
CA LEU A 55 -0.64 -6.41 6.24
C LEU A 55 -0.49 -7.32 5.01
N GLY A 56 0.64 -7.22 4.30
CA GLY A 56 0.91 -7.94 3.05
C GLY A 56 0.45 -7.18 1.80
N LEU A 57 1.25 -7.25 0.75
CA LEU A 57 1.02 -6.55 -0.53
C LEU A 57 -0.24 -7.03 -1.25
N ASP A 58 -0.66 -8.27 -1.02
CA ASP A 58 -1.84 -8.90 -1.64
C ASP A 58 -3.13 -8.15 -1.32
N LYS A 59 -3.22 -7.57 -0.11
CA LYS A 59 -4.41 -6.83 0.34
C LYS A 59 -4.57 -5.48 -0.36
N PHE A 60 -3.48 -4.92 -0.86
CA PHE A 60 -3.48 -3.67 -1.60
C PHE A 60 -3.62 -3.90 -3.11
N GLY A 61 -4.03 -5.08 -3.58
CA GLY A 61 -4.24 -5.33 -5.01
C GLY A 61 -2.96 -5.22 -5.86
N MET A 62 -1.78 -5.11 -5.23
CA MET A 62 -0.50 -5.28 -5.90
C MET A 62 -0.31 -6.77 -6.17
N ARG A 63 -1.04 -7.26 -7.17
CA ARG A 63 -0.80 -8.58 -7.75
C ARG A 63 0.53 -8.48 -8.49
N LEU A 64 1.63 -8.75 -7.80
CA LEU A 64 2.86 -9.12 -8.49
C LEU A 64 2.50 -10.36 -9.34
N PRO A 65 2.80 -10.36 -10.65
CA PRO A 65 2.79 -11.58 -11.43
C PRO A 65 3.96 -12.43 -10.94
N ILE A 66 3.80 -13.09 -9.79
CA ILE A 66 4.66 -14.19 -9.41
C ILE A 66 4.37 -15.31 -10.41
N LEU A 67 5.35 -15.57 -11.27
CA LEU A 67 5.32 -16.67 -12.22
C LEU A 67 5.06 -17.97 -11.45
N PRO A 68 4.03 -18.76 -11.79
CA PRO A 68 3.83 -20.08 -11.22
C PRO A 68 4.78 -21.07 -11.90
N GLU A 69 6.07 -20.95 -11.68
CA GLU A 69 7.06 -21.97 -12.04
C GLU A 69 7.28 -22.86 -10.82
N ARG A 70 6.47 -23.92 -10.70
CA ARG A 70 6.78 -25.23 -10.06
C ARG A 70 5.53 -26.13 -10.08
N GLN A 71 5.06 -26.44 -11.29
CA GLN A 71 4.20 -27.60 -11.53
C GLN A 71 5.12 -28.79 -11.90
N LYS A 72 4.95 -29.93 -11.23
CA LYS A 72 5.24 -31.30 -11.72
C LYS A 72 6.69 -31.83 -11.68
N GLU A 73 7.29 -31.94 -10.49
CA GLU A 73 8.44 -32.85 -10.26
C GLU A 73 8.19 -33.84 -9.10
N GLN A 74 6.93 -34.27 -8.93
CA GLN A 74 6.58 -35.36 -7.99
C GLN A 74 5.61 -36.38 -8.63
N ARG A 75 5.61 -36.48 -9.96
CA ARG A 75 5.03 -37.62 -10.66
C ARG A 75 6.08 -38.23 -11.59
N MET A 76 7.03 -38.93 -10.99
CA MET A 76 7.60 -40.18 -11.50
C MET A 76 7.97 -41.04 -10.30
#